data_AF-A0AAD2CJ85-F1
#
_entry.id   AF-A0AAD2CJ85-F1
#
_cell.length_a   1.000
_cell.length_b   1.000
_cell.length_c   1.000
_cell.angle_alpha   90.00
_cell.angle_beta   90.00
_cell.angle_gamma   90.00
#
_symmetry.space_group_name_H-M   'P 1'
#
loop_
_entity.id
_entity.type
_entity.pdbx_description
1 polymer ?
#
loop_
_entity_poly.entity_id
_entity_poly.type
_entity_poly.pdbx_seq_one_letter_code
_entity_poly.pdbx_strand_id
1 'polypeptide(L)'
;MSRQQQYKANNSIMAHQWHHDFRMCFFFFFLVLVLMTALSNTIFASAFSPTKAMRAEHTSFANHHHHHHHHLESAIPSRRPTSTTQLLANQEQQGDFQQEAQELLAKAQKLREEINQSKPEDSSPATSERQETTALKQQSKWSVNYKNASSDASNIDNTAESLLKSQTYRLYLDVGREEGTWMDPRWGASGRRIEGTLDVCFSSQKATPEMEAKMVSDNQMGASSPCFTVHTANKARLRSGFDEMDVTEPHQGGYRVDGLSSSRRKSQTLRFYVTVNGMEDGDVSIPKGRLYFSLPCFLQSSSGNNPTSPPQIMLSNKEGIISVRQIGWHTGWRREESRILGVFRAVPIEKAHRVDGY
;
A
#
# COMPACT_ATOMS: atom_id res chain seq x y z
N MET A 1 -4.33 -10.56 63.45
CA MET A 1 -3.88 -10.75 62.06
C MET A 1 -4.10 -9.45 61.31
N SER A 2 -3.08 -8.87 60.66
CA SER A 2 -3.23 -7.57 60.00
C SER A 2 -4.03 -7.70 58.69
N ARG A 3 -4.78 -6.67 58.28
CA ARG A 3 -5.52 -6.66 57.01
C ARG A 3 -4.63 -6.99 55.80
N GLN A 4 -3.34 -6.66 55.87
CA GLN A 4 -2.36 -7.02 54.83
C GLN A 4 -2.07 -8.53 54.76
N GLN A 5 -2.04 -9.24 55.89
CA GLN A 5 -1.87 -10.69 55.90
C GLN A 5 -3.10 -11.42 55.32
N GLN A 6 -4.30 -10.89 55.60
CA GLN A 6 -5.54 -11.44 55.06
C GLN A 6 -5.66 -11.24 53.54
N TYR A 7 -5.20 -10.09 53.02
CA TYR A 7 -5.16 -9.84 51.58
C TYR A 7 -4.16 -10.75 50.83
N LYS A 8 -2.98 -11.00 51.43
CA LYS A 8 -2.00 -11.94 50.87
C LYS A 8 -2.51 -13.39 50.84
N ALA A 9 -3.22 -13.82 51.89
CA ALA A 9 -3.83 -15.15 51.93
C ALA A 9 -4.92 -15.32 50.86
N ASN A 10 -5.79 -14.32 50.68
CA ASN A 10 -6.86 -14.38 49.69
C ASN A 10 -6.33 -14.40 48.24
N ASN A 11 -5.28 -13.62 47.95
CA ASN A 11 -4.66 -13.63 46.61
C ASN A 11 -3.95 -14.96 46.30
N SER A 12 -3.35 -15.61 47.30
CA SER A 12 -2.72 -16.93 47.11
C SER A 12 -3.74 -18.01 46.79
N ILE A 13 -4.92 -17.99 47.41
CA ILE A 13 -5.99 -18.95 47.16
C ILE A 13 -6.55 -18.77 45.74
N MET A 14 -6.77 -17.53 45.30
CA MET A 14 -7.24 -17.25 43.95
C MET A 14 -6.23 -17.67 42.87
N ALA A 15 -4.93 -17.46 43.10
CA ALA A 15 -3.89 -17.89 42.15
C ALA A 15 -3.85 -19.42 41.98
N HIS A 16 -4.03 -20.18 43.06
CA HIS A 16 -4.10 -21.64 42.98
C HIS A 16 -5.35 -22.15 42.27
N GLN A 17 -6.51 -21.51 42.49
CA GLN A 17 -7.75 -21.86 41.81
C GLN A 17 -7.64 -21.60 40.31
N TRP A 18 -7.07 -20.46 39.91
CA TRP A 18 -6.91 -20.10 38.50
C TRP A 18 -6.00 -21.07 37.74
N HIS A 19 -4.91 -21.53 38.37
CA HIS A 19 -4.03 -22.54 37.77
C HIS A 19 -4.71 -23.90 37.61
N HIS A 20 -5.60 -24.28 38.54
CA HIS A 20 -6.34 -25.53 38.46
C HIS A 20 -7.39 -25.49 37.33
N ASP A 21 -8.15 -24.40 37.24
CA ASP A 21 -9.17 -24.23 36.21
C ASP A 21 -8.55 -24.12 34.81
N PHE A 22 -7.41 -23.42 34.69
CA PHE A 22 -6.67 -23.34 33.43
C PHE A 22 -6.15 -24.72 32.95
N ARG A 23 -5.65 -25.55 33.88
CA ARG A 23 -5.21 -26.92 33.57
C ARG A 23 -6.36 -27.81 33.11
N MET A 24 -7.54 -27.70 33.74
CA MET A 24 -8.72 -28.46 33.35
C MET A 24 -9.24 -28.06 31.96
N CYS A 25 -9.27 -26.76 31.64
CA CYS A 25 -9.64 -26.29 30.30
C CYS A 25 -8.66 -26.78 29.22
N PHE A 26 -7.35 -26.77 29.51
CA PHE A 26 -6.35 -27.25 28.57
C PHE A 26 -6.46 -28.76 28.30
N PHE A 27 -6.75 -29.54 29.35
CA PHE A 27 -6.96 -30.99 29.22
C PHE A 27 -8.21 -31.30 28.38
N PHE A 28 -9.32 -30.58 28.58
CA PHE A 28 -10.52 -30.73 27.77
C PHE A 28 -10.29 -30.41 26.29
N PHE A 29 -9.56 -29.33 25.99
CA PHE A 29 -9.20 -28.98 24.62
C PHE A 29 -8.34 -30.06 23.96
N PHE A 30 -7.38 -30.61 24.68
CA PHE A 30 -6.52 -31.66 24.16
C PHE A 30 -7.30 -32.95 23.89
N LEU A 31 -8.23 -33.33 24.78
CA LEU A 31 -9.11 -34.48 24.62
C LEU A 31 -10.00 -34.34 23.36
N VAL A 32 -10.61 -33.17 23.15
CA VAL A 32 -11.45 -32.89 21.97
C VAL A 32 -10.62 -32.96 20.68
N LEU A 33 -9.39 -32.43 20.68
CA LEU A 33 -8.51 -32.49 19.52
C LEU A 33 -8.15 -33.94 19.16
N VAL A 34 -7.82 -34.77 20.16
CA VAL A 34 -7.51 -36.20 19.95
C VAL A 34 -8.73 -36.93 19.38
N LEU A 35 -9.93 -36.69 19.94
CA LEU A 35 -11.19 -37.26 19.44
C LEU A 35 -11.46 -36.87 17.97
N MET A 36 -11.25 -35.61 17.61
CA MET A 36 -11.43 -35.12 16.23
C MET A 36 -10.44 -35.78 15.27
N THR A 37 -9.17 -35.95 15.68
CA THR A 37 -8.18 -36.66 14.84
C THR A 37 -8.50 -38.14 14.68
N ALA A 38 -9.01 -38.80 15.73
CA ALA A 38 -9.42 -40.20 15.66
C ALA A 38 -10.61 -40.40 14.69
N LEU A 39 -11.61 -39.51 14.75
CA LEU A 39 -12.78 -39.53 13.86
C LEU A 39 -12.42 -39.22 12.40
N SER A 40 -11.43 -38.34 12.17
CA SER A 40 -10.98 -37.98 10.82
C SER A 40 -10.28 -39.15 10.12
N ASN A 41 -9.51 -39.94 10.86
CA ASN A 41 -8.77 -41.08 10.31
C ASN A 41 -9.69 -42.26 9.94
N THR A 42 -10.81 -42.46 10.64
CA THR A 42 -11.78 -43.51 10.28
C THR A 42 -12.56 -43.18 9.00
N ILE A 43 -12.87 -41.90 8.74
CA ILE A 43 -13.60 -41.49 7.52
C ILE A 43 -12.73 -41.62 6.27
N PHE A 44 -11.43 -41.34 6.37
CA PHE A 44 -10.52 -41.45 5.22
C PHE A 44 -10.19 -42.90 4.82
N ALA A 45 -10.23 -43.84 5.76
CA ALA A 45 -9.94 -45.25 5.48
C ALA A 45 -11.04 -45.94 4.65
N SER A 46 -12.29 -45.44 4.66
CA SER A 46 -13.40 -46.03 3.90
C SER A 46 -13.54 -45.52 2.46
N ALA A 47 -12.77 -44.50 2.05
CA ALA A 47 -12.98 -43.81 0.77
C ALA A 47 -12.03 -44.24 -0.37
N PHE A 48 -11.06 -45.13 -0.12
CA PHE A 48 -10.10 -45.58 -1.15
C PHE A 48 -10.13 -47.11 -1.32
N SER A 49 -11.14 -47.59 -2.03
CA SER A 49 -11.07 -48.88 -2.73
C SER A 49 -10.50 -48.65 -4.13
N PRO A 50 -9.35 -49.25 -4.50
CA PRO A 50 -8.74 -49.02 -5.81
C PRO A 50 -9.42 -49.89 -6.88
N THR A 51 -10.25 -49.28 -7.72
CA THR A 51 -10.68 -49.89 -8.98
C THR A 51 -9.56 -49.78 -10.01
N LYS A 52 -8.84 -50.89 -10.22
CA LYS A 52 -8.01 -51.14 -11.40
C LYS A 52 -8.93 -51.26 -12.64
N ALA A 53 -8.75 -50.41 -13.64
CA ALA A 53 -9.04 -50.77 -15.02
C ALA A 53 -8.21 -49.92 -16.01
N MET A 54 -7.44 -50.65 -16.82
CA MET A 54 -6.70 -50.25 -18.02
C MET A 54 -7.42 -49.25 -18.93
N ARG A 55 -6.67 -48.34 -19.57
CA ARG A 55 -6.44 -48.40 -21.03
C ARG A 55 -5.35 -47.42 -21.45
N ALA A 56 -4.39 -47.93 -22.22
CA ALA A 56 -3.37 -47.20 -22.94
C ALA A 56 -3.72 -47.21 -24.43
N GLU A 57 -3.84 -46.03 -25.06
CA GLU A 57 -3.71 -45.78 -26.51
C GLU A 57 -3.21 -44.33 -26.62
N HIS A 58 -1.96 -44.02 -26.95
CA HIS A 58 -1.31 -44.11 -28.26
C HIS A 58 -2.14 -43.45 -29.38
N THR A 59 -1.82 -42.21 -29.73
CA THR A 59 -1.82 -41.71 -31.11
C THR A 59 -1.12 -40.35 -31.20
N SER A 60 0.03 -40.36 -31.87
CA SER A 60 0.56 -39.24 -32.65
C SER A 60 -0.45 -38.82 -33.73
N PHE A 61 -0.52 -37.53 -34.11
CA PHE A 61 -0.44 -37.11 -35.52
C PHE A 61 -0.53 -35.58 -35.69
N ALA A 62 0.38 -35.09 -36.54
CA ALA A 62 0.27 -34.03 -37.55
C ALA A 62 -0.12 -32.58 -37.19
N ASN A 63 0.90 -31.73 -37.40
CA ASN A 63 0.82 -30.47 -38.14
C ASN A 63 -0.34 -30.36 -39.13
N HIS A 64 -1.11 -29.28 -39.05
CA HIS A 64 -1.78 -28.68 -40.21
C HIS A 64 -1.75 -27.14 -40.13
N HIS A 65 -1.02 -26.55 -41.08
CA HIS A 65 -1.22 -25.18 -41.54
C HIS A 65 -2.62 -25.04 -42.14
N HIS A 66 -3.32 -23.97 -41.77
CA HIS A 66 -4.39 -23.43 -42.62
C HIS A 66 -4.35 -21.90 -42.64
N HIS A 67 -3.93 -21.39 -43.80
CA HIS A 67 -4.27 -20.08 -44.30
C HIS A 67 -5.78 -20.03 -44.57
N HIS A 68 -6.47 -18.99 -44.09
CA HIS A 68 -7.68 -18.51 -44.75
C HIS A 68 -7.71 -16.98 -44.75
N HIS A 69 -7.45 -16.42 -45.93
CA HIS A 69 -7.98 -15.14 -46.36
C HIS A 69 -9.51 -15.23 -46.44
N HIS A 70 -10.22 -14.28 -45.83
CA HIS A 70 -11.54 -13.88 -46.32
C HIS A 70 -11.68 -12.36 -46.28
N HIS A 71 -11.70 -11.82 -47.50
CA HIS A 71 -12.18 -10.53 -47.92
C HIS A 71 -13.68 -10.43 -47.61
N LEU A 72 -14.11 -9.41 -46.87
CA LEU A 72 -15.51 -8.96 -46.85
C LEU A 72 -15.51 -7.43 -46.87
N GLU A 73 -15.65 -6.90 -48.08
CA GLU A 73 -16.15 -5.55 -48.33
C GLU A 73 -17.57 -5.45 -47.75
N SER A 74 -17.79 -4.50 -46.84
CA SER A 74 -19.12 -3.98 -46.60
C SER A 74 -19.10 -2.47 -46.81
N ALA A 75 -19.83 -2.07 -47.84
CA ALA A 75 -20.08 -0.69 -48.23
C ALA A 75 -20.90 0.01 -47.15
N ILE A 76 -20.37 1.11 -46.62
CA ILE A 76 -21.10 2.02 -45.73
C ILE A 76 -21.54 3.25 -46.54
N PRO A 77 -22.84 3.61 -46.54
CA PRO A 77 -23.34 4.76 -47.28
C PRO A 77 -22.92 6.08 -46.63
N SER A 78 -22.17 6.87 -47.39
CA SER A 78 -21.88 8.28 -47.12
C SER A 78 -23.16 9.12 -47.17
N ARG A 79 -23.74 9.46 -46.02
CA ARG A 79 -24.70 10.57 -45.89
C ARG A 79 -23.97 11.82 -45.38
N ARG A 80 -23.78 12.79 -46.29
CA ARG A 80 -23.41 14.17 -45.97
C ARG A 80 -24.62 14.91 -45.40
N PRO A 81 -24.54 15.55 -44.22
CA PRO A 81 -25.41 16.66 -43.89
C PRO A 81 -24.84 17.95 -44.49
N THR A 82 -25.65 18.62 -45.31
CA THR A 82 -25.42 19.97 -45.83
C THR A 82 -25.49 20.99 -44.70
N SER A 83 -24.35 21.60 -44.41
CA SER A 83 -24.17 22.70 -43.47
C SER A 83 -24.28 24.05 -44.18
N THR A 84 -25.46 24.69 -44.12
CA THR A 84 -25.66 26.07 -44.62
C THR A 84 -26.41 26.98 -43.63
N THR A 85 -26.75 26.52 -42.41
CA THR A 85 -27.55 27.30 -41.44
C THR A 85 -26.87 27.49 -40.07
N GLN A 86 -25.53 27.59 -40.02
CA GLN A 86 -24.78 27.81 -38.76
C GLN A 86 -23.87 29.05 -38.74
N LEU A 87 -23.94 29.92 -39.76
CA LEU A 87 -23.07 31.11 -39.82
C LEU A 87 -23.65 32.37 -39.15
N LEU A 88 -24.93 32.38 -38.76
CA LEU A 88 -25.57 33.55 -38.13
C LEU A 88 -25.68 33.47 -36.60
N ALA A 89 -25.51 32.29 -35.98
CA ALA A 89 -25.58 32.13 -34.52
C ALA A 89 -24.24 32.34 -33.80
N ASN A 90 -23.12 32.39 -34.53
CA ASN A 90 -21.77 32.55 -33.95
C ASN A 90 -21.30 34.02 -33.83
N GLN A 91 -22.05 34.99 -34.34
CA GLN A 91 -21.67 36.41 -34.23
C GLN A 91 -22.16 37.08 -32.94
N GLU A 92 -23.26 36.61 -32.33
CA GLU A 92 -23.77 37.20 -31.08
C GLU A 92 -22.99 36.71 -29.84
N GLN A 93 -22.40 35.52 -29.88
CA GLN A 93 -21.61 35.01 -28.75
C GLN A 93 -20.23 35.66 -28.60
N GLN A 94 -19.67 36.29 -29.64
CA GLN A 94 -18.35 36.92 -29.54
C GLN A 94 -18.35 38.21 -28.71
N GLY A 95 -19.50 38.88 -28.57
CA GLY A 95 -19.62 40.10 -27.76
C GLY A 95 -19.49 39.85 -26.26
N ASP A 96 -20.20 38.82 -25.77
CA ASP A 96 -20.22 38.47 -24.33
C ASP A 96 -18.83 38.05 -23.82
N PHE A 97 -18.05 37.31 -24.62
CA PHE A 97 -16.71 36.89 -24.20
C PHE A 97 -15.73 38.06 -24.06
N GLN A 98 -15.87 39.13 -24.84
CA GLN A 98 -15.00 40.30 -24.72
C GLN A 98 -15.32 41.11 -23.45
N GLN A 99 -16.61 41.19 -23.08
CA GLN A 99 -17.03 41.89 -21.88
C GLN A 99 -16.60 41.13 -20.61
N GLU A 100 -16.77 39.80 -20.59
CA GLU A 100 -16.32 38.95 -19.49
C GLU A 100 -14.79 39.00 -19.33
N ALA A 101 -14.04 39.00 -20.43
CA ALA A 101 -12.58 39.11 -20.39
C ALA A 101 -12.10 40.45 -19.80
N GLN A 102 -12.77 41.56 -20.11
CA GLN A 102 -12.45 42.88 -19.53
C GLN A 102 -12.76 42.94 -18.04
N GLU A 103 -13.87 42.34 -17.59
CA GLU A 103 -14.22 42.28 -16.17
C GLU A 103 -13.21 41.46 -15.36
N LEU A 104 -12.76 40.31 -15.89
CA LEU A 104 -11.73 39.49 -15.26
C LEU A 104 -10.39 40.23 -15.16
N LEU A 105 -10.02 41.01 -16.17
CA LEU A 105 -8.79 41.80 -16.19
C LEU A 105 -8.81 42.91 -15.12
N ALA A 106 -9.95 43.62 -14.99
CA ALA A 106 -10.15 44.63 -13.95
C ALA A 106 -10.10 44.02 -12.54
N LYS A 107 -10.70 42.85 -12.34
CA LYS A 107 -10.68 42.14 -11.06
C LYS A 107 -9.26 41.68 -10.67
N ALA A 108 -8.48 41.20 -11.63
CA ALA A 108 -7.10 40.80 -11.41
C ALA A 108 -6.18 41.99 -11.05
N GLN A 109 -6.40 43.17 -11.66
CA GLN A 109 -5.66 44.38 -11.33
C GLN A 109 -5.96 44.85 -9.90
N LYS A 110 -7.23 44.86 -9.49
CA LYS A 110 -7.64 45.23 -8.13
C LYS A 110 -6.97 44.36 -7.05
N LEU A 111 -6.90 43.05 -7.28
CA LEU A 111 -6.21 42.11 -6.37
C LEU A 111 -4.70 42.40 -6.24
N ARG A 112 -4.04 42.84 -7.31
CA ARG A 112 -2.60 43.19 -7.26
C ARG A 112 -2.37 44.45 -6.42
N GLU A 113 -3.25 45.43 -6.51
CA GLU A 113 -3.15 46.65 -5.70
C GLU A 113 -3.37 46.36 -4.21
N GLU A 114 -4.33 45.50 -3.88
CA GLU A 114 -4.60 45.09 -2.51
C GLU A 114 -3.43 44.32 -1.87
N ILE A 115 -2.75 43.46 -2.64
CA ILE A 115 -1.53 42.77 -2.19
C ILE A 115 -0.37 43.75 -1.97
N ASN A 116 -0.24 44.78 -2.82
CA ASN A 116 0.83 45.77 -2.65
C ASN A 116 0.55 46.71 -1.47
N GLN A 117 -0.70 47.05 -1.18
CA GLN A 117 -1.07 47.88 -0.02
C GLN A 117 -1.01 47.13 1.31
N SER A 118 -1.21 45.80 1.29
CA SER A 118 -1.15 44.96 2.50
C SER A 118 0.26 44.49 2.85
N LYS A 119 1.30 44.95 2.14
CA LYS A 119 2.68 44.70 2.52
C LYS A 119 3.14 45.79 3.51
N PRO A 120 3.20 45.52 4.83
CA PRO A 120 3.66 46.51 5.79
C PRO A 120 5.11 46.90 5.50
N GLU A 121 5.31 48.20 5.25
CA GLU A 121 6.63 48.83 5.21
C GLU A 121 7.18 48.95 6.63
N ASP A 122 7.75 47.88 7.17
CA ASP A 122 8.71 47.98 8.27
C ASP A 122 10.11 48.17 7.70
N SER A 123 10.44 49.44 7.48
CA SER A 123 11.79 49.91 7.25
C SER A 123 12.55 50.06 8.57
N SER A 124 13.69 49.38 8.72
CA SER A 124 14.91 50.04 9.22
C SER A 124 16.18 49.25 8.87
N PRO A 125 17.34 49.94 8.74
CA PRO A 125 18.52 49.43 8.06
C PRO A 125 19.63 48.95 9.01
N ALA A 126 20.43 48.02 8.49
CA ALA A 126 21.84 47.75 8.79
C ALA A 126 22.26 47.50 10.25
N THR A 127 22.67 46.26 10.54
CA THR A 127 23.97 45.98 11.19
C THR A 127 24.40 44.56 10.82
N SER A 128 25.62 44.47 10.31
CA SER A 128 26.29 43.25 9.87
C SER A 128 26.76 42.47 11.11
N GLU A 129 25.93 41.54 11.58
CA GLU A 129 26.36 40.48 12.49
C GLU A 129 26.20 39.14 11.78
N ARG A 130 27.35 38.49 11.54
CA ARG A 130 27.47 37.15 11.01
C ARG A 130 26.96 36.16 12.07
N GLN A 131 25.65 36.09 12.22
CA GLN A 131 25.00 35.00 12.93
C GLN A 131 25.08 33.77 12.02
N GLU A 132 25.79 32.75 12.49
CA GLU A 132 25.62 31.38 12.02
C GLU A 132 24.15 31.03 12.20
N THR A 133 23.38 31.22 11.13
CA THR A 133 22.07 30.62 11.00
C THR A 133 22.32 29.12 11.00
N THR A 134 22.06 28.51 12.17
CA THR A 134 21.86 27.08 12.31
C THR A 134 20.83 26.70 11.26
N ALA A 135 21.32 26.24 10.11
CA ALA A 135 20.51 25.83 9.00
C ALA A 135 19.61 24.70 9.50
N LEU A 136 18.37 25.05 9.85
CA LEU A 136 17.28 24.10 9.99
C LEU A 136 17.26 23.37 8.66
N LYS A 137 17.91 22.19 8.63
CA LYS A 137 17.86 21.25 7.52
C LYS A 137 16.39 21.02 7.27
N GLN A 138 15.84 21.73 6.29
CA GLN A 138 14.49 21.47 5.79
C GLN A 138 14.49 20.00 5.41
N GLN A 139 13.78 19.19 6.19
CA GLN A 139 13.64 17.78 5.88
C GLN A 139 13.09 17.69 4.47
N SER A 140 13.77 16.91 3.63
CA SER A 140 13.37 16.73 2.25
C SER A 140 11.92 16.27 2.21
N LYS A 141 11.09 16.89 1.36
CA LYS A 141 9.69 16.46 1.14
C LYS A 141 9.57 15.00 0.71
N TRP A 142 10.67 14.40 0.25
CA TRP A 142 10.80 13.03 -0.20
C TRP A 142 11.19 12.05 0.90
N SER A 143 11.56 12.54 2.08
CA SER A 143 12.03 11.71 3.20
C SER A 143 10.95 11.53 4.24
N VAL A 144 10.92 10.34 4.87
CA VAL A 144 10.04 10.08 6.00
C VAL A 144 10.45 10.95 7.18
N ASN A 145 9.49 11.67 7.76
CA ASN A 145 9.75 12.42 9.00
C ASN A 145 9.72 11.48 10.21
N TYR A 146 10.90 11.00 10.61
CA TYR A 146 11.06 10.09 11.76
C TYR A 146 10.60 10.68 13.10
N LYS A 147 10.54 12.02 13.25
CA LYS A 147 10.11 12.64 14.50
C LYS A 147 8.65 12.32 14.83
N ASN A 148 7.83 12.15 13.80
CA ASN A 148 6.42 11.77 13.96
C ASN A 148 6.25 10.27 14.23
N ALA A 149 7.22 9.45 13.83
CA ALA A 149 7.20 8.01 14.07
C ALA A 149 7.57 7.63 15.52
N SER A 150 8.16 8.56 16.28
CA SER A 150 8.65 8.33 17.65
C SER A 150 8.06 9.33 18.64
N SER A 151 6.74 9.53 18.59
CA SER A 151 6.03 10.52 19.42
C SER A 151 6.15 10.28 20.94
N ASP A 152 6.63 9.11 21.38
CA ASP A 152 6.80 8.76 22.80
C ASP A 152 8.26 8.84 23.30
N ALA A 153 9.22 9.24 22.47
CA ALA A 153 10.62 9.28 22.87
C ALA A 153 11.18 10.71 22.80
N SER A 154 10.98 11.49 23.84
CA SER A 154 11.66 12.78 24.03
C SER A 154 13.14 12.64 24.43
N ASN A 155 13.68 11.42 24.44
CA ASN A 155 15.07 11.11 24.81
C ASN A 155 15.59 9.92 23.99
N ILE A 156 15.60 10.06 22.66
CA ILE A 156 16.05 9.01 21.72
C ILE A 156 17.58 8.93 21.78
N ASP A 157 18.07 7.95 22.52
CA ASP A 157 19.44 7.44 22.37
C ASP A 157 19.71 7.12 20.88
N ASN A 158 20.94 7.36 20.41
CA ASN A 158 21.41 7.08 19.05
C ASN A 158 21.04 5.67 18.52
N THR A 159 20.81 4.72 19.43
CA THR A 159 20.36 3.35 19.17
C THR A 159 18.98 3.29 18.50
N ALA A 160 18.02 4.10 18.92
CA ALA A 160 16.65 4.07 18.39
C ALA A 160 16.57 4.68 16.97
N GLU A 161 17.39 5.70 16.67
CA GLU A 161 17.53 6.20 15.31
C GLU A 161 18.11 5.13 14.37
N SER A 162 19.11 4.36 14.84
CA SER A 162 19.67 3.24 14.07
C SER A 162 18.64 2.14 13.81
N LEU A 163 17.73 1.88 14.75
CA LEU A 163 16.69 0.87 14.58
C LEU A 163 15.61 1.33 13.59
N LEU A 164 15.20 2.60 13.64
CA LEU A 164 14.25 3.16 12.68
C LEU A 164 14.82 3.18 11.26
N LYS A 165 16.10 3.58 11.11
CA LYS A 165 16.82 3.49 9.84
C LYS A 165 16.81 2.07 9.28
N SER A 166 17.05 1.07 10.14
CA SER A 166 17.01 -0.34 9.75
C SER A 166 15.62 -0.85 9.31
N GLN A 167 14.56 -0.10 9.59
CA GLN A 167 13.17 -0.38 9.22
C GLN A 167 12.66 0.53 8.10
N THR A 168 13.53 1.34 7.51
CA THR A 168 13.18 2.27 6.44
C THR A 168 13.66 1.77 5.09
N TYR A 169 12.77 1.83 4.11
CA TYR A 169 12.98 1.35 2.76
C TYR A 169 12.54 2.40 1.75
N ARG A 170 13.29 2.52 0.66
CA ARG A 170 12.84 3.18 -0.58
C ARG A 170 12.18 2.13 -1.45
N LEU A 171 10.91 2.34 -1.79
CA LEU A 171 10.16 1.52 -2.72
C LEU A 171 10.35 2.10 -4.12
N TYR A 172 10.86 1.30 -5.05
CA TYR A 172 10.89 1.63 -6.48
C TYR A 172 9.65 1.03 -7.11
N LEU A 173 8.71 1.89 -7.49
CA LEU A 173 7.41 1.56 -8.03
C LEU A 173 7.49 1.51 -9.55
N ASP A 174 6.87 0.49 -10.14
CA ASP A 174 6.69 0.37 -11.57
C ASP A 174 5.26 -0.08 -11.86
N VAL A 175 4.41 0.89 -12.21
CA VAL A 175 2.96 0.72 -12.39
C VAL A 175 2.61 0.74 -13.87
N GLY A 176 2.00 -0.33 -14.35
CA GLY A 176 1.60 -0.46 -15.75
C GLY A 176 0.82 -1.76 -15.97
N ARG A 177 0.54 -2.07 -17.23
CA ARG A 177 -0.19 -3.28 -17.59
C ARG A 177 0.68 -4.52 -17.35
N GLU A 178 0.23 -5.39 -16.47
CA GLU A 178 0.87 -6.69 -16.20
C GLU A 178 0.17 -7.81 -16.97
N GLU A 179 0.96 -8.74 -17.52
CA GLU A 179 0.44 -9.88 -18.26
C GLU A 179 -0.42 -10.78 -17.35
N GLY A 180 -1.53 -11.29 -17.88
CA GLY A 180 -2.45 -12.15 -17.12
C GLY A 180 -3.28 -11.42 -16.06
N THR A 181 -3.18 -10.10 -15.95
CA THR A 181 -4.00 -9.29 -15.05
C THR A 181 -5.18 -8.70 -15.81
N TRP A 182 -6.34 -8.68 -15.17
CA TRP A 182 -7.54 -8.08 -15.75
C TRP A 182 -7.53 -6.57 -15.51
N MET A 183 -7.49 -5.79 -16.59
CA MET A 183 -7.59 -4.33 -16.62
C MET A 183 -8.48 -3.92 -17.81
N ASP A 184 -9.00 -2.68 -17.82
CA ASP A 184 -9.67 -2.14 -19.01
C ASP A 184 -8.74 -2.31 -20.23
N PRO A 185 -9.20 -2.84 -21.37
CA PRO A 185 -8.36 -3.06 -22.54
C PRO A 185 -7.61 -1.81 -23.04
N ARG A 186 -8.10 -0.61 -22.72
CA ARG A 186 -7.49 0.68 -23.06
C ARG A 186 -6.48 1.16 -22.01
N TRP A 187 -6.52 0.63 -20.79
CA TRP A 187 -5.62 1.03 -19.72
C TRP A 187 -4.23 0.42 -19.94
N GLY A 188 -3.20 1.27 -20.03
CA GLY A 188 -1.82 0.86 -20.34
C GLY A 188 -1.66 0.15 -21.70
N ALA A 189 -2.58 0.36 -22.65
CA ALA A 189 -2.51 -0.18 -24.01
C ALA A 189 -1.32 0.37 -24.81
N SER A 190 -0.85 1.57 -24.47
CA SER A 190 0.31 2.22 -25.08
C SER A 190 1.64 1.60 -24.67
N GLY A 191 1.65 0.73 -23.65
CA GLY A 191 2.87 0.20 -23.03
C GLY A 191 3.57 1.19 -22.08
N ARG A 192 2.99 2.37 -21.85
CA ARG A 192 3.48 3.33 -20.84
C ARG A 192 3.42 2.74 -19.43
N ARG A 193 4.26 3.27 -18.54
CA ARG A 193 4.34 2.89 -17.13
C ARG A 193 4.60 4.13 -16.28
N ILE A 194 4.02 4.16 -15.09
CA ILE A 194 4.28 5.17 -14.06
C ILE A 194 5.38 4.62 -13.15
N GLU A 195 6.57 5.17 -13.31
CA GLU A 195 7.74 4.84 -12.50
C GLU A 195 7.95 5.89 -11.40
N GLY A 196 8.26 5.43 -10.19
CA GLY A 196 8.51 6.35 -9.08
C GLY A 196 9.19 5.73 -7.87
N THR A 197 9.47 6.57 -6.88
CA THR A 197 10.01 6.13 -5.59
C THR A 197 9.20 6.66 -4.43
N LEU A 198 8.97 5.83 -3.42
CA LEU A 198 8.29 6.18 -2.17
C LEU A 198 9.07 5.67 -0.98
N ASP A 199 9.45 6.57 -0.06
CA ASP A 199 10.12 6.18 1.18
C ASP A 199 9.08 5.77 2.22
N VAL A 200 9.30 4.61 2.85
CA VAL A 200 8.42 4.04 3.87
C VAL A 200 9.22 3.56 5.08
N CYS A 201 8.66 3.70 6.27
CA CYS A 201 9.22 3.22 7.54
C CYS A 201 8.17 2.39 8.28
N PHE A 202 8.51 1.14 8.59
CA PHE A 202 7.62 0.23 9.31
C PHE A 202 7.77 0.44 10.82
N SER A 203 6.76 1.02 11.48
CA SER A 203 6.81 1.30 12.92
C SER A 203 6.24 0.16 13.75
N SER A 204 6.80 -0.05 14.94
CA SER A 204 6.25 -0.97 15.93
C SER A 204 4.97 -0.48 16.59
N GLN A 205 4.54 0.76 16.32
CA GLN A 205 3.29 1.29 16.84
C GLN A 205 2.11 0.50 16.26
N LYS A 206 1.21 0.03 17.13
CA LYS A 206 0.00 -0.67 16.70
C LYS A 206 -0.88 0.28 15.89
N ALA A 207 -1.44 -0.22 14.78
CA ALA A 207 -2.33 0.56 13.94
C ALA A 207 -3.62 0.93 14.71
N THR A 208 -4.21 2.08 14.38
CA THR A 208 -5.53 2.43 14.90
C THR A 208 -6.59 1.48 14.34
N PRO A 209 -7.75 1.31 15.02
CA PRO A 209 -8.84 0.47 14.51
C PRO A 209 -9.29 0.86 13.09
N GLU A 210 -9.25 2.16 12.78
CA GLU A 210 -9.58 2.66 11.43
C GLU A 210 -8.56 2.24 10.38
N MET A 211 -7.27 2.16 10.72
CA MET A 211 -6.23 1.66 9.81
C MET A 211 -6.32 0.15 9.64
N GLU A 212 -6.57 -0.58 10.73
CA GLU A 212 -6.79 -2.02 10.71
C GLU A 212 -7.99 -2.40 9.83
N ALA A 213 -9.10 -1.66 9.90
CA ALA A 213 -10.28 -1.87 9.06
C ALA A 213 -10.03 -1.65 7.55
N LYS A 214 -8.98 -0.90 7.18
CA LYS A 214 -8.60 -0.63 5.78
C LYS A 214 -7.65 -1.68 5.21
N MET A 215 -7.10 -2.54 6.07
CA MET A 215 -6.19 -3.61 5.67
C MET A 215 -6.93 -4.69 4.86
N VAL A 216 -6.26 -5.25 3.86
CA VAL A 216 -6.79 -6.34 3.01
C VAL A 216 -7.20 -7.52 3.91
N SER A 217 -8.48 -7.89 3.92
CA SER A 217 -8.97 -9.07 4.65
C SER A 217 -8.82 -10.38 3.88
N ASP A 218 -8.43 -10.31 2.61
CA ASP A 218 -8.32 -11.49 1.74
C ASP A 218 -7.16 -12.40 2.18
N ASN A 219 -7.35 -13.70 1.97
CA ASN A 219 -6.29 -14.71 2.08
C ASN A 219 -5.61 -14.78 3.45
N GLN A 220 -6.38 -14.68 4.54
CA GLN A 220 -5.94 -15.04 5.90
C GLN A 220 -5.70 -16.56 6.04
N MET A 221 -4.84 -17.11 5.18
CA MET A 221 -4.41 -18.51 5.28
C MET A 221 -3.37 -18.62 6.38
N GLY A 222 -3.83 -18.75 7.63
CA GLY A 222 -3.00 -18.95 8.81
C GLY A 222 -2.99 -17.76 9.76
N ALA A 223 -2.05 -17.78 10.71
CA ALA A 223 -1.89 -16.71 11.68
C ALA A 223 -1.24 -15.48 11.02
N SER A 224 -1.90 -14.34 11.16
CA SER A 224 -1.36 -13.02 10.83
C SER A 224 -0.95 -12.29 12.10
N SER A 225 0.04 -11.40 11.99
CA SER A 225 0.38 -10.46 13.06
C SER A 225 -0.78 -9.48 13.28
N PRO A 226 -0.82 -8.79 14.43
CA PRO A 226 -1.55 -7.53 14.55
C PRO A 226 -1.16 -6.54 13.44
N CYS A 227 -2.04 -5.58 13.17
CA CYS A 227 -1.75 -4.48 12.25
C CYS A 227 -0.93 -3.39 12.97
N PHE A 228 0.07 -2.86 12.28
CA PHE A 228 1.00 -1.83 12.74
C PHE A 228 1.05 -0.65 11.77
N THR A 229 1.59 0.48 12.20
CA THR A 229 1.62 1.72 11.40
C THR A 229 2.79 1.72 10.41
N VAL A 230 2.54 2.15 9.18
CA VAL A 230 3.58 2.48 8.18
C VAL A 230 3.66 3.99 8.08
N HIS A 231 4.84 4.54 8.32
CA HIS A 231 5.13 5.94 8.03
C HIS A 231 5.65 6.11 6.61
N THR A 232 5.26 7.19 5.93
CA THR A 232 5.67 7.43 4.55
C THR A 232 6.14 8.87 4.37
N ALA A 233 6.87 9.14 3.29
CA ALA A 233 7.05 10.50 2.81
C ALA A 233 5.70 11.11 2.38
N ASN A 234 5.60 12.44 2.39
CA ASN A 234 4.36 13.15 2.04
C ASN A 234 4.07 13.09 0.54
N LYS A 235 5.09 12.81 -0.28
CA LYS A 235 4.97 12.68 -1.73
C LYS A 235 5.81 11.51 -2.22
N ALA A 236 5.26 10.78 -3.20
CA ALA A 236 6.03 9.86 -4.01
C ALA A 236 6.68 10.63 -5.16
N ARG A 237 7.95 10.36 -5.42
CA ARG A 237 8.74 10.98 -6.48
C ARG A 237 8.50 10.23 -7.79
N LEU A 238 8.02 10.90 -8.84
CA LEU A 238 7.75 10.26 -10.13
C LEU A 238 8.72 10.76 -11.20
N ARG A 239 9.02 9.92 -12.20
CA ARG A 239 9.90 10.28 -13.33
C ARG A 239 11.19 10.96 -12.89
N SER A 240 11.92 10.40 -11.92
CA SER A 240 13.14 10.99 -11.33
C SER A 240 12.96 12.35 -10.63
N GLY A 241 11.73 12.72 -10.28
CA GLY A 241 11.39 13.92 -9.49
C GLY A 241 10.91 15.12 -10.29
N PHE A 242 10.65 14.97 -11.58
CA PHE A 242 9.93 15.98 -12.35
C PHE A 242 8.45 16.07 -11.96
N ASP A 243 7.87 14.95 -11.53
CA ASP A 243 6.49 14.87 -11.09
C ASP A 243 6.40 14.29 -9.68
N GLU A 244 5.23 14.47 -9.07
CA GLU A 244 4.96 14.01 -7.72
C GLU A 244 3.54 13.48 -7.58
N MET A 245 3.38 12.44 -6.78
CA MET A 245 2.07 11.95 -6.35
C MET A 245 1.94 12.18 -4.85
N ASP A 246 0.92 12.95 -4.46
CA ASP A 246 0.67 13.24 -3.06
C ASP A 246 0.21 11.99 -2.31
N VAL A 247 0.81 11.78 -1.14
CA VAL A 247 0.41 10.78 -0.15
C VAL A 247 -0.46 11.48 0.88
N THR A 248 -1.66 10.96 1.11
CA THR A 248 -2.69 11.71 1.84
C THR A 248 -2.42 11.73 3.34
N GLU A 249 -2.14 12.91 3.90
CA GLU A 249 -2.11 13.16 5.33
C GLU A 249 -3.54 13.12 5.94
N PRO A 250 -3.70 12.79 7.23
CA PRO A 250 -2.65 12.46 8.22
C PRO A 250 -2.37 10.95 8.34
N HIS A 251 -3.04 10.10 7.54
CA HIS A 251 -3.12 8.66 7.78
C HIS A 251 -2.09 7.90 6.95
N GLN A 252 -0.90 7.86 7.52
CA GLN A 252 0.18 6.96 7.16
C GLN A 252 -0.32 5.50 7.31
N GLY A 253 0.11 4.63 6.40
CA GLY A 253 -0.48 3.34 6.12
C GLY A 253 -0.58 2.34 7.29
N GLY A 254 -1.12 1.16 6.99
CA GLY A 254 -1.06 0.00 7.89
C GLY A 254 -0.21 -1.11 7.28
N TYR A 255 0.40 -1.94 8.11
CA TYR A 255 1.03 -3.20 7.69
C TYR A 255 0.75 -4.35 8.64
N ARG A 256 0.83 -5.57 8.11
CA ARG A 256 0.86 -6.82 8.89
C ARG A 256 1.75 -7.86 8.23
N VAL A 257 2.13 -8.87 8.98
CA VAL A 257 2.89 -10.03 8.48
C VAL A 257 2.01 -11.27 8.55
N ASP A 258 1.78 -11.87 7.40
CA ASP A 258 1.04 -13.12 7.27
C ASP A 258 1.99 -14.34 7.34
N GLY A 259 1.45 -15.48 7.78
CA GLY A 259 2.17 -16.76 7.76
C GLY A 259 2.99 -17.04 9.02
N LEU A 260 2.62 -16.49 10.18
CA LEU A 260 3.31 -16.67 11.47
C LEU A 260 3.15 -18.07 12.10
N SER A 261 2.52 -19.03 11.42
CA SER A 261 2.25 -20.35 11.99
C SER A 261 3.54 -21.11 12.31
N SER A 262 3.61 -21.65 13.53
CA SER A 262 4.80 -22.25 14.15
C SER A 262 5.24 -23.60 13.56
N SER A 263 4.39 -24.30 12.80
CA SER A 263 4.63 -25.73 12.51
C SER A 263 5.42 -26.01 11.23
N ARG A 264 5.65 -25.05 10.35
CA ARG A 264 6.48 -25.22 9.13
C ARG A 264 7.15 -23.90 8.76
N ARG A 265 8.37 -23.95 8.22
CA ARG A 265 9.11 -22.81 7.61
C ARG A 265 8.38 -22.27 6.38
N LYS A 266 7.14 -21.80 6.53
CA LYS A 266 6.39 -21.13 5.48
C LYS A 266 6.99 -19.74 5.30
N SER A 267 7.09 -19.31 4.05
CA SER A 267 7.49 -17.96 3.71
C SER A 267 6.51 -16.97 4.34
N GLN A 268 7.03 -16.03 5.11
CA GLN A 268 6.24 -14.92 5.64
C GLN A 268 6.04 -13.88 4.55
N THR A 269 4.88 -13.22 4.56
CA THR A 269 4.56 -12.18 3.59
C THR A 269 4.20 -10.91 4.32
N LEU A 270 4.91 -9.82 4.03
CA LEU A 270 4.52 -8.49 4.45
C LEU A 270 3.40 -8.00 3.54
N ARG A 271 2.30 -7.56 4.14
CA ARG A 271 1.25 -6.81 3.46
C ARG A 271 1.12 -5.44 4.07
N PHE A 272 1.08 -4.41 3.24
CA PHE A 272 0.84 -3.05 3.71
C PHE A 272 0.05 -2.25 2.69
N TYR A 273 -0.43 -1.08 3.10
CA TYR A 273 -1.07 -0.15 2.18
C TYR A 273 -0.64 1.28 2.44
N VAL A 274 -0.73 2.13 1.42
CA VAL A 274 -0.49 3.58 1.50
C VAL A 274 -1.66 4.30 0.85
N THR A 275 -2.13 5.40 1.44
CA THR A 275 -3.21 6.22 0.89
C THR A 275 -2.63 7.30 -0.04
N VAL A 276 -3.09 7.36 -1.28
CA VAL A 276 -2.57 8.27 -2.31
C VAL A 276 -3.69 9.09 -2.95
N ASN A 277 -3.36 10.28 -3.45
CA ASN A 277 -4.30 11.14 -4.18
C ASN A 277 -4.50 10.72 -5.65
N GLY A 278 -3.77 9.70 -6.11
CA GLY A 278 -3.81 9.24 -7.50
C GLY A 278 -2.91 10.08 -8.41
N MET A 279 -2.74 9.60 -9.64
CA MET A 279 -1.92 10.21 -10.69
C MET A 279 -2.37 9.67 -12.05
N GLU A 280 -2.23 10.47 -13.11
CA GLU A 280 -2.48 10.04 -14.49
C GLU A 280 -1.26 10.31 -15.36
N ASP A 281 -0.92 9.36 -16.24
CA ASP A 281 0.11 9.50 -17.25
C ASP A 281 -0.32 8.80 -18.55
N GLY A 282 -0.90 9.57 -19.46
CA GLY A 282 -1.45 9.04 -20.70
C GLY A 282 -2.63 8.11 -20.43
N ASP A 283 -2.49 6.84 -20.82
CA ASP A 283 -3.51 5.80 -20.64
C ASP A 283 -3.27 4.93 -19.40
N VAL A 284 -2.28 5.28 -18.57
CA VAL A 284 -2.05 4.66 -17.26
C VAL A 284 -2.47 5.64 -16.18
N SER A 285 -3.14 5.14 -15.16
CA SER A 285 -3.53 5.93 -14.00
C SER A 285 -3.46 5.13 -12.72
N ILE A 286 -2.97 5.79 -11.67
CA ILE A 286 -3.10 5.34 -10.29
C ILE A 286 -4.35 5.99 -9.73
N PRO A 287 -5.38 5.22 -9.35
CA PRO A 287 -6.59 5.80 -8.78
C PRO A 287 -6.31 6.41 -7.41
N LYS A 288 -7.02 7.50 -7.09
CA LYS A 288 -7.10 7.99 -5.72
C LYS A 288 -7.63 6.89 -4.80
N GLY A 289 -7.02 6.75 -3.63
CA GLY A 289 -7.43 5.74 -2.65
C GLY A 289 -6.23 5.05 -2.03
N ARG A 290 -6.22 3.72 -2.01
CA ARG A 290 -5.19 2.92 -1.34
C ARG A 290 -4.44 2.07 -2.34
N LEU A 291 -3.12 2.19 -2.31
CA LEU A 291 -2.22 1.23 -2.93
C LEU A 291 -1.90 0.16 -1.90
N TYR A 292 -2.09 -1.10 -2.29
CA TYR A 292 -1.77 -2.27 -1.49
C TYR A 292 -0.50 -2.91 -2.01
N PHE A 293 0.36 -3.33 -1.09
CA PHE A 293 1.68 -3.88 -1.38
C PHE A 293 1.81 -5.25 -0.73
N SER A 294 2.40 -6.20 -1.46
CA SER A 294 2.66 -7.54 -0.96
C SER A 294 4.05 -8.00 -1.38
N LEU A 295 4.86 -8.44 -0.42
CA LEU A 295 6.24 -8.90 -0.66
C LEU A 295 6.64 -9.95 0.39
N PRO A 296 7.39 -11.00 0.03
CA PRO A 296 7.99 -11.90 1.02
C PRO A 296 8.88 -11.13 1.99
N CYS A 297 8.83 -11.49 3.27
CA CYS A 297 9.69 -10.92 4.30
C CYS A 297 10.31 -12.02 5.16
N PHE A 298 11.36 -11.63 5.88
CA PHE A 298 12.05 -12.47 6.83
C PHE A 298 12.05 -11.73 8.17
N LEU A 299 11.42 -12.31 9.17
CA LEU A 299 11.52 -11.81 10.53
C LEU A 299 12.84 -12.28 11.14
N GLN A 300 13.69 -11.33 11.51
CA GLN A 300 14.84 -11.63 12.35
C GLN A 300 14.39 -11.65 13.80
N SER A 301 14.49 -12.82 14.44
CA SER A 301 14.40 -12.89 15.89
C SER A 301 15.53 -12.05 16.45
N SER A 302 15.18 -11.02 17.22
CA SER A 302 16.14 -10.28 18.03
C SER A 302 16.84 -11.29 18.93
N SER A 303 18.08 -11.65 18.59
CA SER A 303 18.88 -12.66 19.31
C SER A 303 19.31 -12.21 20.72
N GLY A 304 18.68 -11.17 21.28
CA GLY A 304 18.96 -10.65 22.60
C GLY A 304 17.84 -11.01 23.57
N ASN A 305 18.19 -11.22 24.84
CA ASN A 305 17.29 -11.54 25.95
C ASN A 305 16.21 -10.48 26.26
N ASN A 306 15.91 -9.56 25.34
CA ASN A 306 14.95 -8.49 25.52
C ASN A 306 13.67 -8.78 24.72
N PRO A 307 12.66 -9.42 25.34
CA PRO A 307 11.42 -9.82 24.67
C PRO A 307 10.54 -8.64 24.23
N THR A 308 10.93 -7.41 24.57
CA THR A 308 10.20 -6.18 24.28
C THR A 308 10.62 -5.50 22.99
N SER A 309 11.73 -5.91 22.36
CA SER A 309 12.13 -5.33 21.08
C SER A 309 11.22 -5.80 19.95
N PRO A 310 10.66 -4.89 19.13
CA PRO A 310 9.84 -5.29 18.00
C PRO A 310 10.66 -6.14 17.01
N PRO A 311 10.04 -7.15 16.37
CA PRO A 311 10.76 -8.00 15.42
C PRO A 311 11.26 -7.15 14.26
N GLN A 312 12.54 -7.30 13.93
CA GLN A 312 13.13 -6.60 12.81
C GLN A 312 12.66 -7.26 11.50
N ILE A 313 12.02 -6.47 10.65
CA ILE A 313 11.48 -6.93 9.37
C ILE A 313 12.54 -6.70 8.31
N MET A 314 13.05 -7.79 7.74
CA MET A 314 13.92 -7.74 6.57
C MET A 314 13.09 -8.05 5.32
N LEU A 315 12.94 -7.07 4.43
CA LEU A 315 12.22 -7.26 3.18
C LEU A 315 13.05 -8.05 2.17
N SER A 316 12.38 -8.89 1.39
CA SER A 316 13.01 -9.61 0.28
C SER A 316 13.46 -8.62 -0.81
N ASN A 317 14.63 -8.88 -1.42
CA ASN A 317 15.10 -8.13 -2.59
C ASN A 317 14.33 -8.49 -3.89
N LYS A 318 13.38 -9.42 -3.82
CA LYS A 318 12.52 -9.79 -4.95
C LYS A 318 11.50 -8.69 -5.24
N GLU A 319 10.90 -8.75 -6.42
CA GLU A 319 9.76 -7.91 -6.75
C GLU A 319 8.54 -8.30 -5.92
N GLY A 320 7.92 -7.29 -5.34
CA GLY A 320 6.61 -7.36 -4.73
C GLY A 320 5.54 -6.87 -5.71
N ILE A 321 4.29 -7.08 -5.34
CA ILE A 321 3.14 -6.74 -6.16
C ILE A 321 2.50 -5.46 -5.61
N ILE A 322 2.13 -4.54 -6.50
CA ILE A 322 1.28 -3.40 -6.21
C ILE A 322 -0.14 -3.74 -6.69
N SER A 323 -1.14 -3.54 -5.84
CA SER A 323 -2.54 -3.70 -6.22
C SER A 323 -3.40 -2.55 -5.72
N VAL A 324 -4.56 -2.38 -6.34
CA VAL A 324 -5.63 -1.50 -5.88
C VAL A 324 -6.90 -2.29 -5.68
N ARG A 325 -7.75 -1.79 -4.78
CA ARG A 325 -9.10 -2.28 -4.65
C ARG A 325 -10.06 -1.35 -5.37
N GLN A 326 -10.77 -1.91 -6.33
CA GLN A 326 -11.77 -1.18 -7.11
C GLN A 326 -13.03 -2.02 -7.21
N ILE A 327 -14.19 -1.36 -7.24
CA ILE A 327 -15.45 -2.04 -7.53
C ILE A 327 -15.43 -2.45 -9.00
N GLY A 328 -15.30 -3.75 -9.23
CA GLY A 328 -15.35 -4.35 -10.55
C GLY A 328 -16.75 -4.83 -10.91
N TRP A 329 -17.02 -4.85 -12.21
CA TRP A 329 -18.14 -5.59 -12.79
C TRP A 329 -17.61 -6.89 -13.37
N HIS A 330 -17.24 -7.83 -12.52
CA HIS A 330 -16.90 -9.17 -12.98
C HIS A 330 -18.14 -10.05 -12.89
N THR A 331 -18.51 -10.71 -13.99
CA THR A 331 -19.66 -11.65 -14.08
C THR A 331 -21.05 -11.08 -13.74
N GLY A 332 -21.25 -9.76 -13.85
CA GLY A 332 -22.55 -9.11 -13.62
C GLY A 332 -22.85 -8.77 -12.15
N TRP A 333 -21.93 -9.06 -11.22
CA TRP A 333 -22.05 -8.70 -9.81
C TRP A 333 -21.05 -7.60 -9.45
N ARG A 334 -21.47 -6.63 -8.63
CA ARG A 334 -20.56 -5.61 -8.08
C ARG A 334 -19.82 -6.20 -6.90
N ARG A 335 -18.51 -6.39 -7.03
CA ARG A 335 -17.62 -6.77 -5.92
C ARG A 335 -16.38 -5.89 -5.92
N GLU A 336 -15.87 -5.60 -4.74
CA GLU A 336 -14.55 -4.98 -4.60
C GLU A 336 -13.51 -6.06 -4.91
N GLU A 337 -12.69 -5.81 -5.93
CA GLU A 337 -11.68 -6.77 -6.40
C GLU A 337 -10.31 -6.13 -6.31
N SER A 338 -9.32 -6.95 -5.93
CA SER A 338 -7.92 -6.58 -5.97
C SER A 338 -7.41 -6.67 -7.40
N ARG A 339 -7.00 -5.55 -7.99
CA ARG A 339 -6.38 -5.47 -9.32
C ARG A 339 -4.91 -5.21 -9.18
N ILE A 340 -4.09 -6.02 -9.83
CA ILE A 340 -2.65 -5.80 -9.87
C ILE A 340 -2.39 -4.61 -10.81
N LEU A 341 -1.68 -3.62 -10.29
CA LEU A 341 -1.29 -2.43 -11.05
C LEU A 341 0.16 -2.47 -11.53
N GLY A 342 0.97 -3.38 -11.00
CA GLY A 342 2.39 -3.41 -11.30
C GLY A 342 3.19 -4.07 -10.20
N VAL A 343 4.48 -3.75 -10.18
CA VAL A 343 5.46 -4.35 -9.28
C VAL A 343 6.23 -3.27 -8.54
N PHE A 344 6.88 -3.67 -7.45
CA PHE A 344 7.82 -2.80 -6.76
C PHE A 344 9.03 -3.56 -6.24
N ARG A 345 10.13 -2.84 -6.02
CA ARG A 345 11.31 -3.34 -5.31
C ARG A 345 11.54 -2.52 -4.05
N ALA A 346 11.74 -3.19 -2.92
CA ALA A 346 12.09 -2.53 -1.67
C ALA A 346 13.61 -2.57 -1.47
N VAL A 347 14.22 -1.41 -1.28
CA VAL A 347 15.66 -1.27 -1.02
C VAL A 347 15.86 -0.57 0.31
N PRO A 348 16.70 -1.10 1.23
CA PRO A 348 17.02 -0.40 2.48
C PRO A 348 17.49 1.02 2.21
N ILE A 349 17.04 1.99 3.01
CA ILE A 349 17.20 3.41 2.71
C ILE A 349 18.67 3.83 2.59
N GLU A 350 19.58 3.24 3.37
CA GLU A 350 21.01 3.53 3.33
C GLU A 350 21.67 3.01 2.04
N LYS A 351 21.11 1.94 1.47
CA LYS A 351 21.55 1.45 0.16
C LYS A 351 20.95 2.31 -0.96
N ALA A 352 19.70 2.72 -0.83
CA ALA A 352 19.03 3.58 -1.80
C ALA A 352 19.75 4.92 -1.96
N HIS A 353 20.04 5.62 -0.85
CA HIS A 353 20.78 6.89 -0.85
C HIS A 353 22.14 6.81 -1.54
N ARG A 354 22.82 5.64 -1.44
CA ARG A 354 24.11 5.42 -2.12
C ARG A 354 23.96 5.27 -3.63
N VAL A 355 22.82 4.76 -4.11
CA VAL A 355 22.57 4.48 -5.52
C VAL A 355 22.05 5.72 -6.23
N ASP A 356 21.12 6.45 -5.64
CA ASP A 356 20.48 7.60 -6.30
C ASP A 356 20.96 8.97 -5.80
N GLY A 357 21.68 9.04 -4.67
CA GLY A 357 22.23 10.29 -4.12
C GLY A 357 21.21 11.17 -3.39
N TYR A 358 20.00 10.67 -3.11
CA TYR A 358 18.90 11.44 -2.50
C TYR A 358 18.47 10.93 -1.14
#